data_AF-A0A444X667-F1
#
_entry.id   AF-A0A444X667-F1
#
_cell.length_a   1.000
_cell.length_b   1.000
_cell.length_c   1.000
_cell.angle_alpha   90.00
_cell.angle_beta   90.00
_cell.angle_gamma   90.00
#
_symmetry.space_group_name_H-M   'P 1'
#
loop_
_entity.id
_entity.type
_entity.pdbx_description
1 polymer ?
#
loop_
_entity_poly.entity_id
_entity_poly.type
_entity_poly.pdbx_seq_one_letter_code
_entity_poly.pdbx_strand_id
1 'polypeptide(L)'
;MLEAFPTCTLTAKHSKNNHKRLKEKYQHASEMLACSGFGWNSEKQCVKVDSKDVLDAWMKFAHPTKFYTPGKPFPLFRRLEGIFGKDRATGAYVFSGFDAEEQVNEENEY
;
A
#
# COMPACT_ATOMS: atom_id res chain seq x y z
N MET A 1 12.15 -6.76 33.59
CA MET A 1 12.74 -7.74 32.67
C MET A 1 11.84 -7.83 31.46
N LEU A 2 12.33 -7.50 30.27
CA LEU A 2 11.58 -7.67 29.02
C LEU A 2 11.84 -9.09 28.53
N GLU A 3 10.87 -9.99 28.69
CA GLU A 3 10.94 -11.32 28.12
C GLU A 3 10.97 -11.18 26.59
N ALA A 4 12.14 -11.42 26.00
CA ALA A 4 12.30 -11.53 24.57
C ALA A 4 11.73 -12.89 24.15
N PHE A 5 10.65 -12.88 23.37
CA PHE A 5 10.08 -14.08 22.78
C PHE A 5 11.14 -14.72 21.85
N PRO A 6 11.74 -15.87 22.23
CA PRO A 6 12.90 -16.43 21.54
C PRO A 6 12.59 -16.95 20.12
N THR A 7 11.31 -17.03 19.76
CA THR A 7 10.82 -17.43 18.43
C THR A 7 10.56 -16.25 17.49
N CYS A 8 10.69 -15.00 17.97
CA CYS A 8 10.38 -13.83 17.16
C CYS A 8 11.61 -13.38 16.35
N THR A 9 11.72 -13.85 15.10
CA THR A 9 12.79 -13.46 14.14
C THR A 9 12.58 -12.06 13.53
N LEU A 10 11.69 -11.25 14.11
CA LEU A 10 11.40 -9.90 13.63
C LEU A 10 12.53 -8.96 14.00
N THR A 11 13.37 -8.64 13.03
CA THR A 11 14.42 -7.63 13.17
C THR A 11 13.86 -6.23 12.97
N ALA A 12 14.56 -5.21 13.48
CA ALA A 12 14.23 -3.81 13.21
C ALA A 12 14.19 -3.47 11.70
N LYS A 13 15.00 -4.18 10.87
CA LYS A 13 14.97 -4.05 9.40
C LYS A 13 13.64 -4.56 8.83
N HIS A 14 13.16 -5.72 9.30
CA HIS A 14 11.85 -6.26 8.89
C HIS A 14 10.71 -5.31 9.24
N SER A 15 10.72 -4.71 10.44
CA SER A 15 9.69 -3.74 10.85
C SER A 15 9.69 -2.46 10.01
N LYS A 16 10.86 -1.89 9.71
CA LYS A 16 10.96 -0.69 8.85
C LYS A 16 10.49 -0.96 7.42
N ASN A 17 10.90 -2.08 6.83
CA ASN A 17 10.49 -2.46 5.48
C ASN A 17 8.97 -2.73 5.40
N ASN A 18 8.41 -3.41 6.41
CA ASN A 18 6.97 -3.63 6.50
C ASN A 18 6.19 -2.32 6.64
N HIS A 19 6.67 -1.38 7.47
CA HIS A 19 6.05 -0.06 7.59
C HIS A 19 6.04 0.69 6.26
N LYS A 20 7.17 0.74 5.54
CA LYS A 20 7.27 1.39 4.21
C LYS A 20 6.27 0.79 3.22
N ARG A 21 6.28 -0.54 3.05
CA ARG A 21 5.36 -1.24 2.12
C ARG A 21 3.89 -1.03 2.48
N LEU A 22 3.57 -1.00 3.78
CA LEU A 22 2.19 -0.80 4.24
C LEU A 22 1.71 0.64 4.00
N LYS A 23 2.59 1.62 4.18
CA LYS A 23 2.34 3.03 3.85
C LYS A 23 2.11 3.21 2.36
N GLU A 24 2.95 2.64 1.50
CA GLU A 24 2.81 2.68 0.03
C GLU A 24 1.48 2.06 -0.43
N LYS A 25 1.11 0.91 0.14
CA LYS A 25 -0.17 0.26 -0.17
C LYS A 25 -1.37 1.12 0.23
N TYR A 26 -1.34 1.75 1.40
CA TYR A 26 -2.38 2.69 1.83
C TYR A 26 -2.46 3.91 0.92
N GLN A 27 -1.32 4.52 0.61
CA GLN A 27 -1.23 5.70 -0.24
C GLN A 27 -1.88 5.45 -1.61
N HIS A 28 -1.56 4.31 -2.23
CA HIS A 28 -2.10 3.93 -3.53
C HIS A 28 -3.62 3.70 -3.49
N ALA A 29 -4.12 3.00 -2.46
CA ALA A 29 -5.55 2.81 -2.28
C ALA A 29 -6.28 4.14 -2.03
N SER A 30 -5.66 5.05 -1.29
CA SER A 30 -6.22 6.39 -1.03
C SER A 30 -6.22 7.27 -2.29
N GLU A 31 -5.23 7.15 -3.16
CA GLU A 31 -5.19 7.87 -4.45
C GLU A 31 -6.26 7.36 -5.40
N MET A 32 -6.44 6.04 -5.49
CA MET A 32 -7.57 5.46 -6.22
C MET A 32 -8.89 6.05 -5.73
N LEU A 33 -9.12 6.06 -4.41
CA LEU A 33 -10.34 6.62 -3.81
C LEU A 33 -10.48 8.15 -3.98
N ALA A 34 -9.40 8.87 -4.26
CA ALA A 34 -9.44 10.30 -4.58
C ALA A 34 -9.81 10.57 -6.05
N CYS A 35 -9.78 9.54 -6.90
CA CYS A 35 -10.13 9.65 -8.30
C CYS A 35 -11.58 9.28 -8.57
N SER A 36 -12.17 9.96 -9.55
CA SER A 36 -13.54 9.69 -10.00
C SER A 36 -13.65 8.28 -10.57
N GLY A 37 -14.72 7.56 -10.22
CA GLY A 37 -14.99 6.19 -10.67
C GLY A 37 -14.40 5.10 -9.78
N PHE A 38 -13.84 5.47 -8.62
CA PHE A 38 -13.45 4.55 -7.57
C PHE A 38 -14.25 4.84 -6.29
N GLY A 39 -14.57 3.79 -5.56
CA GLY A 39 -15.26 3.87 -4.28
C GLY A 39 -14.74 2.85 -3.29
N TRP A 40 -15.06 3.01 -2.01
CA TRP A 40 -14.71 2.02 -0.99
C TRP A 40 -15.86 1.05 -0.76
N ASN A 41 -15.60 -0.25 -0.85
CA ASN A 41 -16.52 -1.30 -0.43
C ASN A 41 -16.21 -1.69 1.02
N SER A 42 -17.08 -1.29 1.95
CA SER A 42 -16.93 -1.58 3.38
C SER A 42 -17.14 -3.05 3.74
N GLU A 43 -17.96 -3.80 2.99
CA GLU A 43 -18.25 -5.22 3.26
C GLU A 43 -17.06 -6.10 2.87
N LYS A 44 -16.51 -5.88 1.68
CA LYS A 44 -15.34 -6.61 1.16
C LYS A 44 -14.02 -5.98 1.57
N GLN A 45 -14.09 -4.83 2.24
CA GLN A 45 -12.96 -4.01 2.66
C GLN A 45 -11.97 -3.76 1.52
N CYS A 46 -12.45 -3.36 0.34
CA CYS A 46 -11.61 -3.15 -0.84
C CYS A 46 -12.06 -1.94 -1.66
N VAL A 47 -11.17 -1.44 -2.53
CA VAL A 47 -11.53 -0.44 -3.53
C VAL A 47 -12.40 -1.11 -4.59
N LYS A 48 -13.62 -0.59 -4.72
CA LYS A 48 -14.56 -0.85 -5.80
C LYS A 48 -14.22 0.07 -6.97
N VAL A 49 -14.27 -0.49 -8.17
CA VAL A 49 -14.16 0.27 -9.43
C VAL A 49 -15.52 0.29 -10.08
N ASP A 50 -15.94 1.46 -10.57
CA ASP A 50 -17.24 1.62 -11.22
C ASP A 50 -17.27 1.00 -12.64
N SER A 51 -16.16 1.06 -13.37
CA SER A 51 -16.06 0.50 -14.72
C SER A 51 -14.63 0.06 -15.02
N LYS A 52 -14.48 -0.97 -15.87
CA LYS A 52 -13.16 -1.48 -16.28
C LYS A 52 -12.34 -0.40 -16.98
N ASP A 53 -12.98 0.51 -17.71
CA ASP A 53 -12.33 1.64 -18.40
C ASP A 53 -11.70 2.63 -17.42
N VAL A 54 -12.32 2.87 -16.25
CA VAL A 54 -11.75 3.70 -15.19
C VAL A 54 -10.48 3.06 -14.64
N LEU A 55 -10.51 1.74 -14.43
CA LEU A 55 -9.33 1.00 -13.99
C LEU A 55 -8.21 1.01 -15.03
N ASP A 56 -8.54 0.81 -16.30
CA ASP A 56 -7.57 0.79 -17.39
C ASP A 56 -6.95 2.17 -17.62
N ALA A 57 -7.77 3.23 -17.61
CA ALA A 57 -7.28 4.61 -17.64
C ALA A 57 -6.37 4.89 -16.45
N TRP A 58 -6.79 4.53 -15.24
CA TRP A 58 -5.95 4.66 -14.06
C TRP A 58 -4.64 3.88 -14.17
N MET A 59 -4.64 2.64 -14.67
CA MET A 59 -3.42 1.84 -14.87
C MET A 59 -2.48 2.42 -15.94
N LYS A 60 -3.01 3.17 -16.90
CA LYS A 60 -2.22 3.91 -17.91
C LYS A 60 -1.60 5.18 -17.34
N PHE A 61 -2.30 5.88 -16.45
CA PHE A 61 -1.83 7.13 -15.83
C PHE A 61 -0.98 6.90 -14.56
N ALA A 62 -1.40 5.97 -13.71
CA ALA A 62 -0.68 5.55 -12.53
C ALA A 62 0.36 4.49 -12.96
N HIS A 63 1.64 4.85 -12.85
CA HIS A 63 2.77 3.94 -13.08
C HIS A 63 2.46 2.55 -12.49
N PRO A 64 2.71 1.42 -13.19
CA PRO A 64 2.29 0.09 -12.76
C PRO A 64 2.97 -0.29 -11.44
N THR A 65 2.34 0.08 -10.33
CA THR A 65 2.88 -0.14 -8.99
C THR A 65 2.16 -1.33 -8.39
N LYS A 66 2.93 -2.39 -8.14
CA LYS A 66 2.45 -3.71 -7.68
C LYS A 66 1.85 -3.71 -6.26
N PHE A 67 1.64 -2.55 -5.65
CA PHE A 67 1.35 -2.41 -4.23
C PHE A 67 -0.12 -2.68 -3.88
N TYR A 68 -1.06 -2.36 -4.78
CA TYR A 68 -2.46 -2.62 -4.53
C TYR A 68 -3.24 -2.91 -5.83
N THR A 69 -4.13 -3.90 -5.75
CA THR A 69 -5.01 -4.28 -6.86
C THR A 69 -6.45 -4.07 -6.40
N PRO A 70 -7.27 -3.29 -7.14
CA PRO A 70 -8.69 -3.15 -6.83
C PRO A 70 -9.40 -4.50 -6.75
N GLY A 71 -10.43 -4.59 -5.90
CA GLY A 71 -11.13 -5.84 -5.62
C GLY A 71 -10.41 -6.78 -4.63
N LYS A 72 -9.10 -6.62 -4.37
CA LYS A 72 -8.44 -7.38 -3.30
C LYS A 72 -8.78 -6.81 -1.93
N PRO A 73 -9.14 -7.66 -0.94
CA PRO A 73 -9.38 -7.23 0.42
C PRO A 73 -8.17 -6.49 1.00
N PHE A 74 -8.44 -5.35 1.62
CA PHE A 74 -7.49 -4.56 2.37
C PHE A 74 -8.09 -4.14 3.72
N PRO A 75 -8.25 -5.11 4.64
CA PRO A 75 -8.89 -4.89 5.95
C PRO A 75 -8.21 -3.82 6.81
N LEU A 76 -6.91 -3.59 6.58
CA LEU A 76 -6.13 -2.60 7.32
C LEU A 76 -6.37 -1.16 6.87
N PHE A 77 -7.03 -0.92 5.72
CA PHE A 77 -7.16 0.42 5.14
C PHE A 77 -7.73 1.46 6.13
N ARG A 78 -8.83 1.13 6.82
CA ARG A 78 -9.47 2.01 7.81
C ARG A 78 -8.62 2.25 9.06
N ARG A 79 -7.82 1.26 9.47
CA ARG A 79 -6.88 1.43 10.58
C ARG A 79 -5.72 2.34 10.18
N LEU A 80 -5.25 2.17 8.94
CA LEU A 80 -4.17 2.98 8.36
C LEU A 80 -4.62 4.40 8.06
N GLU A 81 -5.90 4.63 7.77
CA GLU A 81 -6.47 5.98 7.65
C GLU A 81 -6.28 6.81 8.92
N GLY A 82 -6.43 6.20 10.10
CA GLY A 82 -6.15 6.88 11.38
C GLY A 82 -4.67 7.19 11.63
N ILE A 83 -3.76 6.44 11.01
CA ILE A 83 -2.30 6.55 11.20
C ILE A 83 -1.67 7.46 10.14
N PHE A 84 -2.00 7.24 8.87
CA PHE A 84 -1.42 7.91 7.71
C PHE A 84 -2.35 8.94 7.06
N GLY A 85 -3.67 8.85 7.28
CA GLY A 85 -4.64 9.76 6.66
C GLY A 85 -4.62 11.18 7.21
N LYS A 86 -4.20 11.36 8.47
CA LYS A 86 -4.06 12.70 9.10
C LYS A 86 -2.81 13.46 8.64
N ASP A 87 -1.78 12.74 8.18
CA ASP A 87 -0.50 13.31 7.75
C ASP A 87 -0.48 13.68 6.26
N ARG A 88 -1.65 13.62 5.59
CA ARG A 88 -1.82 14.14 4.22
C ARG A 88 -1.82 15.67 4.27
N ALA A 89 -0.64 16.25 4.46
CA ALA A 89 -0.39 17.64 4.12
C ALA A 89 -0.71 17.82 2.63
N THR A 90 -1.71 18.64 2.36
CA THR A 90 -2.07 19.15 1.05
C THR A 90 -0.84 19.75 0.37
N GLY A 91 -0.28 19.02 -0.59
CA GLY A 91 0.85 19.47 -1.37
C GLY A 91 1.01 18.57 -2.58
N ALA A 92 1.00 19.19 -3.75
CA ALA A 92 1.06 18.55 -5.05
C ALA A 92 2.02 17.35 -5.10
N TYR A 93 1.58 16.29 -5.78
CA TYR A 93 2.38 15.35 -6.55
C TYR A 93 3.89 15.37 -6.22
N VAL A 94 4.32 14.47 -5.33
CA VAL A 94 5.74 14.09 -5.27
C VAL A 94 5.81 12.58 -5.45
N PHE A 95 5.68 12.17 -6.71
CA PHE A 95 6.31 10.95 -7.20
C PHE A 95 7.82 11.22 -7.26
N SER A 96 8.50 11.28 -6.12
CA SER A 96 9.96 11.13 -6.09
C SER A 96 10.41 10.67 -4.71
N GLY A 97 10.67 9.37 -4.65
CA GLY A 97 11.34 8.68 -3.57
C GLY A 97 11.74 7.29 -4.03
N PHE A 98 12.19 7.19 -5.29
CA PHE A 98 13.11 6.14 -5.70
C PHE A 98 14.37 6.33 -4.86
N ASP A 99 14.36 5.74 -3.67
CA ASP A 99 15.60 5.45 -2.98
C ASP A 99 16.00 4.06 -3.46
N ALA A 100 16.95 4.07 -4.38
CA ALA A 100 17.52 2.91 -5.01
C ALA A 100 18.33 2.14 -3.97
N GLU A 101 17.81 1.04 -3.44
CA GLU A 101 18.69 0.07 -2.80
C GLU A 101 18.19 -1.36 -3.00
N GLU A 102 18.87 -1.98 -3.96
CA GLU A 102 19.31 -3.37 -4.04
C GLU A 102 18.26 -4.49 -4.11
N GLN A 103 18.16 -5.01 -5.33
CA GLN A 103 17.73 -6.38 -5.59
C GLN A 103 18.63 -7.34 -4.81
N VAL A 104 18.06 -8.21 -3.99
CA VAL A 104 18.60 -9.56 -3.83
C VAL A 104 17.47 -10.52 -4.17
N ASN A 105 17.58 -11.02 -5.40
CA ASN A 105 17.07 -12.32 -5.80
C ASN A 105 17.67 -13.36 -4.86
N GLU A 106 16.86 -14.18 -4.20
CA GLU A 106 17.34 -15.50 -3.85
C GLU A 106 16.19 -16.49 -3.91
N GLU A 107 16.34 -17.33 -4.91
CA GLU A 107 15.58 -18.50 -5.28
C GLU A 107 15.77 -19.50 -4.14
N ASN A 108 14.70 -20.08 -3.62
CA ASN A 108 14.85 -21.26 -2.80
C ASN A 108 13.94 -22.35 -3.33
N GLU A 109 14.55 -23.13 -4.22
CA GLU A 109 14.24 -24.51 -4.52
C GLU A 109 14.48 -25.36 -3.27
N TYR A 110 13.43 -26.00 -2.77
CA TYR A 110 13.50 -27.34 -2.19
C TYR A 110 12.12 -28.02 -2.23
#